data_AF-A0A2V6PQX0-F1
#
_entry.id   AF-A0A2V6PQX0-F1
#
_cell.length_a   1.000
_cell.length_b   1.000
_cell.length_c   1.000
_cell.angle_alpha   90.00
_cell.angle_beta   90.00
_cell.angle_gamma   90.00
#
_symmetry.space_group_name_H-M   'P 1'
#
loop_
_entity.id
_entity.type
_entity.pdbx_description
1 polymer ?
#
loop_
_entity_poly.entity_id
_entity_poly.type
_entity_poly.pdbx_seq_one_letter_code
_entity_poly.pdbx_strand_id
1 'polypeptide(L)'
;MRSLRVMRGWLVTAVRVLRLLPAMLVGRVSWTPPRWLAWLGARVVAASRSAAAHPRLSIALAIGLVLVSGGGYWAYAWWQARPRPLVVQLSVTNPVRTLIEDDKKPTPLVVTFDRPVAPLARIGKEVTSGITISPPLTGTWRWASEKRLELIPQDDWAVGAEYTVTLDKKPLLREVRLAQDHFTFQTPAFAITVTSKQFFQDPTNPALKKAVIDLRFTHPVNTAELE
;
A
#
# COMPACT_ATOMS: atom_id res chain seq x y z
N MET A 1 -46.41 42.33 10.61
CA MET A 1 -46.06 41.82 9.25
C MET A 1 -45.39 42.88 8.34
N ARG A 2 -44.47 43.72 8.86
CA ARG A 2 -43.79 44.80 8.07
C ARG A 2 -42.31 44.54 7.78
N SER A 3 -41.62 43.66 8.53
CA SER A 3 -40.17 43.42 8.41
C SER A 3 -39.76 42.54 7.22
N LEU A 4 -40.62 41.60 6.79
CA LEU A 4 -40.32 40.66 5.68
C LEU A 4 -40.32 41.32 4.28
N ARG A 5 -40.96 42.49 4.10
CA ARG A 5 -40.89 43.24 2.82
C ARG A 5 -39.59 44.01 2.65
N VAL A 6 -38.98 44.45 3.75
CA VAL A 6 -37.75 45.26 3.71
C VAL A 6 -36.57 44.39 3.26
N MET A 7 -36.37 43.20 3.86
CA MET A 7 -35.29 42.28 3.46
C MET A 7 -35.33 41.87 1.98
N ARG A 8 -36.53 41.73 1.40
CA ARG A 8 -36.72 41.41 -0.02
C ARG A 8 -36.32 42.57 -0.95
N GLY A 9 -36.46 43.83 -0.48
CA GLY A 9 -36.02 45.01 -1.20
C GLY A 9 -34.49 45.13 -1.29
N TRP A 10 -33.80 44.87 -0.18
CA TRP A 10 -32.33 44.93 -0.07
C TRP A 10 -31.62 43.84 -0.90
N LEU A 11 -32.16 42.62 -0.93
CA LEU A 11 -31.63 41.54 -1.78
C LEU A 11 -31.73 41.87 -3.29
N VAL A 12 -32.83 42.48 -3.72
CA VAL A 12 -33.04 42.86 -5.12
C VAL A 12 -32.15 44.04 -5.53
N THR A 13 -31.87 44.98 -4.62
CA THR A 13 -30.94 46.08 -4.86
C THR A 13 -29.49 45.60 -4.87
N ALA A 14 -29.09 44.71 -3.97
CA ALA A 14 -27.75 44.13 -3.94
C ALA A 14 -27.41 43.37 -5.24
N VAL A 15 -28.34 42.57 -5.76
CA VAL A 15 -28.16 41.85 -7.05
C VAL A 15 -28.05 42.82 -8.24
N ARG A 16 -28.78 43.95 -8.21
CA ARG A 16 -28.67 44.98 -9.26
C ARG A 16 -27.32 45.70 -9.22
N VAL A 17 -26.83 46.04 -8.02
CA VAL A 17 -25.52 46.70 -7.84
C VAL A 17 -24.38 45.77 -8.25
N LEU A 18 -24.42 44.50 -7.86
CA LEU A 18 -23.40 43.50 -8.22
C LEU A 18 -23.28 43.29 -9.74
N ARG A 19 -24.39 43.47 -10.47
CA ARG A 19 -24.45 43.37 -11.94
C ARG A 19 -23.86 44.58 -12.67
N LEU A 20 -23.73 45.72 -11.97
CA LEU A 20 -23.26 47.01 -12.52
C LEU A 20 -21.79 47.31 -12.21
N LEU A 21 -21.26 46.76 -11.11
CA LEU A 21 -19.86 46.93 -10.69
C LEU A 21 -18.81 46.53 -11.76
N PRO A 22 -18.92 45.39 -12.47
CA PRO A 22 -17.92 45.02 -13.48
C PRO A 22 -17.96 45.91 -14.74
N ALA A 23 -19.10 46.55 -15.04
CA ALA A 23 -19.23 47.43 -16.20
C ALA A 23 -18.52 48.79 -16.02
N MET A 24 -18.31 49.22 -14.77
CA MET A 24 -17.60 50.47 -14.45
C MET A 24 -16.08 50.32 -14.49
N LEU A 25 -15.54 49.14 -14.17
CA LEU A 25 -14.08 48.91 -14.06
C LEU A 25 -13.43 48.41 -15.35
N VAL A 26 -14.15 47.66 -16.19
CA VAL A 26 -13.57 46.94 -17.35
C VAL A 26 -14.14 47.44 -18.71
N GLY A 27 -15.07 48.40 -18.69
CA GLY A 27 -15.83 48.80 -19.86
C GLY A 27 -16.91 47.78 -20.24
N ARG A 28 -17.64 48.01 -21.33
CA ARG A 28 -18.73 47.12 -21.79
C ARG A 28 -18.15 45.83 -22.38
N VAL A 29 -17.87 44.86 -21.52
CA VAL A 29 -17.50 43.50 -21.93
C VAL A 29 -18.71 42.88 -22.65
N SER A 30 -18.65 42.81 -23.99
CA SER A 30 -19.65 42.13 -24.82
C SER A 30 -19.45 40.62 -24.73
N TRP A 31 -19.78 40.06 -23.58
CA TRP A 31 -19.77 38.63 -23.39
C TRP A 31 -21.11 38.05 -23.84
N THR A 32 -21.07 37.31 -24.94
CA THR A 32 -22.22 36.55 -25.42
C THR A 32 -22.19 35.19 -24.71
N PRO A 33 -23.10 34.92 -23.76
CA PRO A 33 -23.09 33.66 -23.05
C PRO A 33 -23.19 32.51 -24.04
N PRO A 34 -22.36 31.46 -23.89
CA PRO A 34 -22.51 30.28 -24.72
C PRO A 34 -23.91 29.70 -24.54
N ARG A 35 -24.43 29.04 -25.60
CA ARG A 35 -25.84 28.63 -25.69
C ARG A 35 -26.30 27.77 -24.50
N TRP A 36 -25.40 26.95 -23.94
CA TRP A 36 -25.67 26.14 -22.75
C TRP A 36 -25.97 26.99 -21.51
N LEU A 37 -25.30 28.13 -21.34
CA LEU A 37 -25.46 29.02 -20.20
C LEU A 37 -26.70 29.90 -20.32
N ALA A 38 -27.01 30.37 -21.54
CA ALA A 38 -28.27 31.04 -21.82
C ALA A 38 -29.48 30.12 -21.60
N TRP A 39 -29.36 28.84 -22.02
CA TRP A 39 -30.36 27.81 -21.77
C TRP A 39 -30.57 27.57 -20.27
N LEU A 40 -29.49 27.44 -19.48
CA LEU A 40 -29.56 27.31 -18.02
C LEU A 40 -30.27 28.51 -17.38
N GLY A 41 -29.90 29.74 -17.78
CA GLY A 41 -30.52 30.96 -17.27
C GLY A 41 -32.03 31.01 -17.53
N ALA A 42 -32.47 30.64 -18.73
CA ALA A 42 -33.89 30.58 -19.08
C ALA A 42 -34.65 29.55 -18.21
N ARG A 43 -34.02 28.40 -17.91
CA ARG A 43 -34.61 27.36 -17.04
C ARG A 43 -34.72 27.80 -15.59
N VAL A 44 -33.71 28.52 -15.06
CA VAL A 44 -33.76 29.09 -13.70
C VAL A 44 -34.88 30.12 -13.58
N VAL A 45 -35.04 31.00 -14.57
CA VAL A 45 -36.13 31.99 -14.57
C VAL A 45 -37.50 31.31 -14.64
N ALA A 46 -37.67 30.31 -15.52
CA ALA A 46 -38.92 29.55 -15.62
C ALA A 46 -39.25 28.82 -14.31
N ALA A 47 -38.25 28.19 -13.68
CA ALA A 47 -38.40 27.55 -12.38
C ALA A 47 -38.78 28.55 -11.27
N SER A 48 -38.20 29.76 -11.27
CA SER A 48 -38.53 30.79 -10.29
C SER A 48 -39.97 31.31 -10.40
N ARG A 49 -40.48 31.43 -11.64
CA ARG A 49 -41.87 31.85 -11.90
C ARG A 49 -42.86 30.76 -11.50
N SER A 50 -42.57 29.51 -11.84
CA SER A 50 -43.36 28.35 -11.41
C SER A 50 -43.38 28.22 -9.88
N ALA A 51 -42.25 28.48 -9.23
CA ALA A 51 -42.15 28.45 -7.77
C ALA A 51 -42.96 29.55 -7.07
N ALA A 52 -43.09 30.72 -7.71
CA ALA A 52 -43.96 31.79 -7.23
C ALA A 52 -45.45 31.47 -7.43
N ALA A 53 -45.82 30.70 -8.45
CA ALA A 53 -47.20 30.29 -8.74
C ALA A 53 -47.71 29.18 -7.80
N HIS A 54 -46.82 28.27 -7.36
CA HIS A 54 -47.18 27.12 -6.51
C HIS A 54 -46.33 27.04 -5.23
N PRO A 55 -46.51 27.98 -4.27
CA PRO A 55 -45.59 28.14 -3.14
C PRO A 55 -45.48 26.90 -2.24
N ARG A 56 -46.59 26.19 -1.98
CA ARG A 56 -46.59 24.99 -1.11
C ARG A 56 -45.80 23.84 -1.72
N LEU A 57 -45.98 23.59 -3.02
CA LEU A 57 -45.30 22.51 -3.73
C LEU A 57 -43.80 22.82 -3.86
N SER A 58 -43.42 24.07 -4.11
CA SER A 58 -42.01 24.46 -4.18
C SER A 58 -41.30 24.39 -2.83
N ILE A 59 -41.99 24.75 -1.73
CA ILE A 59 -41.46 24.53 -0.38
C ILE A 59 -41.30 23.03 -0.11
N ALA A 60 -42.29 22.20 -0.46
CA ALA A 60 -42.20 20.75 -0.29
C ALA A 60 -41.04 20.14 -1.09
N LEU A 61 -40.84 20.57 -2.34
CA LEU A 61 -39.71 20.14 -3.16
C LEU A 61 -38.37 20.62 -2.61
N ALA A 62 -38.29 21.86 -2.12
CA ALA A 62 -37.07 22.39 -1.51
C ALA A 62 -36.71 21.63 -0.23
N ILE A 63 -37.71 21.34 0.62
CA ILE A 63 -37.52 20.49 1.81
C ILE A 63 -37.11 19.08 1.40
N GLY A 64 -37.77 18.49 0.41
CA GLY A 64 -37.41 17.18 -0.13
C GLY A 64 -35.97 17.13 -0.62
N LEU A 65 -35.52 18.15 -1.35
CA LEU A 65 -34.15 18.28 -1.80
C LEU A 65 -33.17 18.37 -0.62
N VAL A 66 -33.47 19.21 0.38
CA VAL A 66 -32.64 19.34 1.59
C VAL A 66 -32.57 18.03 2.37
N LEU A 67 -33.68 17.30 2.50
CA LEU A 67 -33.73 16.00 3.17
C LEU A 67 -32.93 14.94 2.41
N VAL A 68 -33.03 14.90 1.08
CA VAL A 68 -32.27 13.96 0.25
C VAL A 68 -30.78 14.29 0.30
N SER A 69 -30.40 15.56 0.15
CA SER A 69 -29.00 15.97 0.22
C SER A 69 -28.40 15.77 1.61
N GLY A 70 -29.13 16.15 2.67
CA GLY A 70 -28.72 15.97 4.05
C GLY A 70 -28.64 14.50 4.44
N GLY A 71 -29.65 13.69 4.09
CA GLY A 71 -29.67 12.26 4.30
C GLY A 71 -28.56 11.54 3.52
N GLY A 72 -28.32 11.92 2.27
CA GLY A 72 -27.23 11.40 1.46
C GLY A 72 -25.85 11.74 2.04
N TYR A 73 -25.65 12.99 2.47
CA TYR A 73 -24.43 13.40 3.16
C TYR A 73 -24.21 12.63 4.46
N TRP A 74 -25.27 12.47 5.27
CA TRP A 74 -25.19 11.75 6.54
C TRP A 74 -24.92 10.25 6.33
N ALA A 75 -25.57 9.62 5.37
CA ALA A 75 -25.32 8.22 4.99
C ALA A 75 -23.89 8.01 4.47
N TYR A 76 -23.38 8.96 3.67
CA TYR A 76 -22.00 8.95 3.20
C TYR A 76 -21.00 9.11 4.35
N ALA A 77 -21.24 10.08 5.24
CA ALA A 77 -20.41 10.30 6.43
C ALA A 77 -20.40 9.07 7.34
N TRP A 78 -21.56 8.43 7.55
CA TRP A 78 -21.66 7.18 8.30
C TRP A 78 -20.90 6.03 7.65
N TRP A 79 -20.99 5.89 6.32
CA TRP A 79 -20.26 4.87 5.59
C TRP A 79 -18.73 5.06 5.71
N GLN A 80 -18.26 6.30 5.65
CA GLN A 80 -16.84 6.63 5.86
C GLN A 80 -16.38 6.41 7.31
N ALA A 81 -17.27 6.61 8.29
CA ALA A 81 -16.97 6.41 9.70
C ALA A 81 -16.95 4.94 10.15
N ARG A 82 -17.23 3.99 9.25
CA ARG A 82 -17.17 2.57 9.59
C ARG A 82 -15.76 2.19 10.06
N PRO A 83 -15.62 1.51 11.21
CA PRO A 83 -14.32 1.06 11.70
C PRO A 83 -13.66 0.16 10.66
N ARG A 84 -12.42 0.46 10.28
CA ARG A 84 -11.63 -0.46 9.47
C ARG A 84 -11.24 -1.66 10.33
N PRO A 85 -11.32 -2.89 9.80
CA PRO A 85 -10.90 -4.05 10.56
C PRO A 85 -9.43 -3.90 10.94
N LEU A 86 -9.12 -4.20 12.20
CA LEU A 86 -7.74 -4.22 12.65
C LEU A 86 -7.03 -5.40 11.99
N VAL A 87 -6.08 -5.08 11.11
CA VAL A 87 -5.24 -6.06 10.43
C VAL A 87 -3.81 -5.94 10.91
N VAL A 88 -3.17 -7.08 11.14
CA VAL A 88 -1.77 -7.19 11.56
C VAL A 88 -0.90 -7.24 10.31
N GLN A 89 0.18 -6.47 10.31
CA GLN A 89 1.18 -6.48 9.25
C GLN A 89 2.34 -7.39 9.64
N LEU A 90 2.91 -8.06 8.65
CA LEU A 90 4.11 -8.88 8.80
C LEU A 90 5.25 -8.27 7.99
N SER A 91 6.46 -8.46 8.49
CA SER A 91 7.71 -8.14 7.81
C SER A 91 8.64 -9.34 7.89
N VAL A 92 9.31 -9.64 6.79
CA VAL A 92 10.13 -10.84 6.62
C VAL A 92 11.58 -10.41 6.48
N THR A 93 12.45 -11.02 7.28
CA THR A 93 13.90 -10.86 7.17
C THR A 93 14.48 -12.10 6.52
N ASN A 94 15.04 -11.92 5.32
CA ASN A 94 15.64 -13.01 4.56
C ASN A 94 16.81 -13.64 5.34
N PRO A 95 16.98 -14.98 5.26
CA PRO A 95 18.10 -15.65 5.88
C PRO A 95 19.42 -15.23 5.23
N VAL A 96 20.47 -15.16 6.04
CA VAL A 96 21.84 -14.90 5.57
C VAL A 96 22.50 -16.22 5.24
N ARG A 97 23.52 -16.17 4.35
CA ARG A 97 24.34 -17.32 4.00
C ARG A 97 24.87 -18.00 5.25
N THR A 98 24.73 -19.32 5.28
CA THR A 98 25.34 -20.17 6.29
C THR A 98 26.84 -20.26 6.05
N LEU A 99 27.62 -19.94 7.09
CA LEU A 99 29.07 -20.06 7.09
C LEU A 99 29.43 -21.51 7.42
N ILE A 100 29.28 -22.37 6.41
CA ILE A 100 29.58 -23.81 6.51
C ILE A 100 31.07 -24.02 6.82
N GLU A 101 31.94 -23.09 6.38
CA GLU A 101 33.39 -23.11 6.67
C GLU A 101 33.72 -23.04 8.17
N ASP A 102 32.79 -22.50 8.98
CA ASP A 102 32.93 -22.34 10.43
C ASP A 102 32.07 -23.36 11.21
N ASP A 103 31.57 -24.43 10.58
CA ASP A 103 30.62 -25.40 11.16
C ASP A 103 29.35 -24.75 11.77
N LYS A 104 28.94 -23.59 11.23
CA LYS A 104 27.75 -22.88 11.73
C LYS A 104 26.47 -23.49 11.18
N LYS A 105 25.44 -23.52 12.04
CA LYS A 105 24.09 -23.95 11.65
C LYS A 105 23.40 -22.91 10.74
N PRO A 106 22.41 -23.33 9.94
CA PRO A 106 21.65 -22.41 9.11
C PRO A 106 21.02 -21.27 9.90
N THR A 107 21.12 -20.06 9.35
CA THR A 107 20.46 -18.88 9.95
C THR A 107 18.95 -19.02 9.77
N PRO A 108 18.14 -18.81 10.82
CA PRO A 108 16.69 -18.91 10.69
C PRO A 108 16.12 -17.79 9.81
N LEU A 109 15.03 -18.11 9.10
CA LEU A 109 14.15 -17.09 8.54
C LEU A 109 13.36 -16.46 9.70
N VAL A 110 13.30 -15.13 9.76
CA VAL A 110 12.60 -14.41 10.83
C VAL A 110 11.43 -13.62 10.27
N VAL A 111 10.23 -13.92 10.76
CA VAL A 111 9.00 -13.20 10.44
C VAL A 111 8.57 -12.41 11.69
N THR A 112 8.47 -11.10 11.54
CA THR A 112 8.10 -10.17 12.62
C THR A 112 6.74 -9.55 12.35
N PHE A 113 5.88 -9.56 13.37
CA PHE A 113 4.55 -8.97 13.33
C PHE A 113 4.53 -7.64 14.10
N ASP A 114 3.73 -6.67 13.66
CA ASP A 114 3.59 -5.38 14.37
C ASP A 114 2.88 -5.53 15.73
N ARG A 115 2.04 -6.57 15.85
CA ARG A 115 1.23 -6.88 17.03
C ARG A 115 1.42 -8.33 17.49
N PRO A 116 1.08 -8.66 18.75
CA PRO A 116 1.06 -10.04 19.23
C PRO A 116 0.09 -10.88 18.43
N VAL A 117 0.57 -12.00 17.88
CA VAL A 117 -0.24 -12.92 17.07
C VAL A 117 -0.19 -14.37 17.57
N ALA A 118 0.86 -14.73 18.30
CA ALA A 118 1.03 -16.07 18.81
C ALA A 118 0.27 -16.24 20.14
N PRO A 119 -0.43 -17.37 20.35
CA PRO A 119 -0.92 -17.73 21.67
C PRO A 119 0.24 -17.88 22.65
N LEU A 120 0.15 -17.28 23.84
CA LEU A 120 1.20 -17.33 24.88
C LEU A 120 1.65 -18.76 25.21
N ALA A 121 0.71 -19.72 25.21
CA ALA A 121 0.98 -21.13 25.48
C ALA A 121 1.83 -21.85 24.41
N ARG A 122 2.02 -21.23 23.23
CA ARG A 122 2.80 -21.74 22.08
C ARG A 122 4.15 -21.06 21.90
N ILE A 123 4.45 -20.01 22.66
CA ILE A 123 5.77 -19.37 22.63
C ILE A 123 6.82 -20.37 23.12
N GLY A 124 7.94 -20.46 22.39
CA GLY A 124 9.01 -21.43 22.63
C GLY A 124 8.70 -22.84 22.15
N LYS A 125 7.51 -23.11 21.60
CA LYS A 125 7.12 -24.44 21.08
C LYS A 125 7.11 -24.46 19.57
N GLU A 126 7.26 -25.67 19.05
CA GLU A 126 7.17 -25.94 17.61
C GLU A 126 5.73 -25.81 17.11
N VAL A 127 5.59 -25.26 15.91
CA VAL A 127 4.33 -25.08 15.21
C VAL A 127 4.24 -26.13 14.11
N THR A 128 3.43 -27.16 14.35
CA THR A 128 3.34 -28.32 13.44
C THR A 128 2.22 -28.22 12.40
N SER A 129 1.37 -27.19 12.46
CA SER A 129 0.21 -27.08 11.56
C SER A 129 -0.17 -25.64 11.22
N GLY A 130 -0.75 -25.48 10.03
CA GLY A 130 -1.26 -24.22 9.51
C GLY A 130 -0.19 -23.26 9.00
N ILE A 131 0.99 -23.80 8.66
CA ILE A 131 2.02 -23.09 7.91
C ILE A 131 2.43 -24.00 6.76
N THR A 132 2.37 -23.50 5.54
CA THR A 132 2.74 -24.22 4.32
C THR A 132 3.81 -23.43 3.59
N ILE A 133 4.82 -24.11 3.07
CA ILE A 133 5.91 -23.51 2.29
C ILE A 133 6.00 -24.17 0.92
N SER A 134 6.21 -23.36 -0.12
CA SER A 134 6.41 -23.80 -1.50
C SER A 134 7.62 -23.07 -2.10
N PRO A 135 8.61 -23.79 -2.68
CA PRO A 135 8.74 -25.24 -2.75
C PRO A 135 8.78 -25.94 -1.37
N PRO A 136 8.44 -27.24 -1.27
CA PRO A 136 8.50 -27.97 -0.01
C PRO A 136 9.91 -27.92 0.60
N LEU A 137 9.99 -27.54 1.86
CA LEU A 137 11.24 -27.44 2.62
C LEU A 137 11.05 -28.09 3.98
N THR A 138 11.97 -28.99 4.33
CA THR A 138 11.99 -29.63 5.65
C THR A 138 12.60 -28.67 6.66
N GLY A 139 11.85 -28.34 7.71
CA GLY A 139 12.30 -27.42 8.75
C GLY A 139 11.31 -27.33 9.91
N THR A 140 11.75 -26.74 11.01
CA THR A 140 10.94 -26.53 12.21
C THR A 140 10.52 -25.08 12.33
N TRP A 141 9.21 -24.87 12.47
CA TRP A 141 8.64 -23.57 12.77
C TRP A 141 8.51 -23.39 14.27
N ARG A 142 8.91 -22.24 14.81
CA ARG A 142 8.78 -21.95 16.24
C ARG A 142 8.41 -20.49 16.50
N TRP A 143 7.60 -20.26 17.52
CA TRP A 143 7.37 -18.90 18.02
C TRP A 143 8.50 -18.51 18.97
N ALA A 144 9.43 -17.69 18.49
CA ALA A 144 10.49 -17.12 19.35
C ALA A 144 9.93 -16.09 20.33
N SER A 145 8.84 -15.40 19.96
CA SER A 145 8.08 -14.52 20.85
C SER A 145 6.63 -14.40 20.37
N GLU A 146 5.81 -13.65 21.09
CA GLU A 146 4.42 -13.35 20.69
C GLU A 146 4.30 -12.66 19.32
N LYS A 147 5.37 -12.00 18.86
CA LYS A 147 5.45 -11.25 17.59
C LYS A 147 6.50 -11.79 16.62
N ARG A 148 7.19 -12.89 16.94
CA ARG A 148 8.30 -13.39 16.13
C ARG A 148 8.15 -14.88 15.87
N LEU A 149 7.98 -15.22 14.60
CA LEU A 149 7.97 -16.60 14.09
C LEU A 149 9.30 -16.86 13.38
N GLU A 150 9.91 -18.00 13.67
CA GLU A 150 11.18 -18.41 13.08
C GLU A 150 11.01 -19.75 12.38
N LEU A 151 11.61 -19.88 11.20
CA LEU A 151 11.78 -21.16 10.50
C LEU A 151 13.26 -21.51 10.51
N ILE A 152 13.58 -22.66 11.10
CA ILE A 152 14.90 -23.26 11.06
C ILE A 152 14.84 -24.42 10.07
N PRO A 153 15.51 -24.33 8.92
CA PRO A 153 15.54 -25.44 7.98
C PRO A 153 16.37 -26.58 8.58
N GLN A 154 16.03 -27.82 8.22
CA GLN A 154 16.78 -29.00 8.65
C GLN A 154 18.16 -29.05 7.96
N ASP A 155 18.16 -28.77 6.66
CA ASP A 155 19.35 -28.67 5.82
C ASP A 155 19.65 -27.20 5.50
N ASP A 156 20.76 -26.91 4.82
CA ASP A 156 21.08 -25.54 4.44
C ASP A 156 20.09 -24.99 3.39
N TRP A 157 19.97 -23.66 3.34
CA TRP A 157 19.12 -22.97 2.37
C TRP A 157 19.57 -23.27 0.94
N ALA A 158 18.62 -23.63 0.06
CA ALA A 158 18.90 -23.73 -1.36
C ALA A 158 19.43 -22.38 -1.88
N VAL A 159 20.41 -22.38 -2.77
CA VAL A 159 21.10 -21.17 -3.19
C VAL A 159 20.24 -20.36 -4.16
N GLY A 160 19.99 -19.08 -3.84
CA GLY A 160 19.24 -18.14 -4.68
C GLY A 160 17.81 -18.56 -5.01
N ALA A 161 17.18 -19.32 -4.13
CA ALA A 161 15.83 -19.84 -4.28
C ALA A 161 14.78 -18.88 -3.67
N GLU A 162 13.62 -18.83 -4.33
CA GLU A 162 12.45 -18.13 -3.83
C GLU A 162 11.49 -19.12 -3.16
N TYR A 163 11.00 -18.74 -1.98
CA TYR A 163 9.99 -19.50 -1.26
C TYR A 163 8.78 -18.63 -0.97
N THR A 164 7.59 -19.20 -1.14
CA THR A 164 6.32 -18.63 -0.71
C THR A 164 5.83 -19.39 0.51
N VAL A 165 5.50 -18.66 1.57
CA VAL A 165 4.93 -19.19 2.80
C VAL A 165 3.50 -18.71 2.93
N THR A 166 2.58 -19.61 3.24
CA THR A 166 1.18 -19.31 3.58
C THR A 166 0.93 -19.65 5.05
N LEU A 167 0.37 -18.68 5.78
CA LEU A 167 -0.02 -18.78 7.19
C LEU A 167 -1.55 -18.86 7.31
N ASP A 168 -2.02 -19.98 7.85
CA ASP A 168 -3.42 -20.15 8.21
C ASP A 168 -3.75 -19.45 9.54
N LYS A 169 -5.04 -19.41 9.87
CA LYS A 169 -5.53 -18.91 11.17
C LYS A 169 -5.23 -19.86 12.34
N LYS A 170 -4.96 -21.14 12.08
CA LYS A 170 -4.73 -22.18 13.11
C LYS A 170 -3.54 -21.89 14.04
N PRO A 171 -2.36 -21.45 13.54
CA PRO A 171 -1.24 -21.10 14.40
C PRO A 171 -1.44 -19.82 15.21
N LEU A 172 -2.40 -18.97 14.84
CA LEU A 172 -2.61 -17.62 15.36
C LEU A 172 -3.67 -17.56 16.47
N LEU A 173 -3.74 -16.41 17.16
CA LEU A 173 -4.87 -16.05 18.02
C LEU A 173 -6.17 -15.89 17.19
N ARG A 174 -7.31 -16.25 17.78
CA ARG A 174 -8.62 -16.29 17.07
C ARG A 174 -9.07 -14.93 16.54
N GLU A 175 -8.71 -13.86 17.24
CA GLU A 175 -9.10 -12.48 16.91
C GLU A 175 -8.18 -11.81 15.89
N VAL A 176 -7.02 -12.42 15.60
CA VAL A 176 -6.03 -11.86 14.68
C VAL A 176 -6.51 -12.03 13.25
N ARG A 177 -6.42 -10.93 12.49
CA ARG A 177 -6.53 -10.95 11.03
C ARG A 177 -5.23 -10.41 10.46
N LEU A 178 -4.57 -11.18 9.62
CA LEU A 178 -3.41 -10.70 8.88
C LEU A 178 -3.87 -9.82 7.72
N ALA A 179 -3.08 -8.81 7.39
CA ALA A 179 -3.26 -8.02 6.17
C ALA A 179 -3.00 -8.87 4.91
N GLN A 180 -2.03 -9.78 5.02
CA GLN A 180 -1.68 -10.77 3.99
C GLN A 180 -1.45 -12.11 4.68
N ASP A 181 -2.01 -13.18 4.13
CA ASP A 181 -1.88 -14.55 4.62
C ASP A 181 -0.67 -15.29 4.01
N HIS A 182 0.01 -14.69 3.04
CA HIS A 182 1.20 -15.23 2.42
C HIS A 182 2.29 -14.18 2.31
N PHE A 183 3.53 -14.64 2.23
CA PHE A 183 4.69 -13.81 1.96
C PHE A 183 5.75 -14.60 1.19
N THR A 184 6.60 -13.88 0.47
CA THR A 184 7.74 -14.47 -0.22
C THR A 184 9.04 -14.06 0.44
N PHE A 185 10.04 -14.92 0.38
CA PHE A 185 11.39 -14.62 0.79
C PHE A 185 12.40 -15.28 -0.15
N GLN A 186 13.59 -14.72 -0.17
CA GLN A 186 14.68 -15.14 -1.03
C GLN A 186 15.84 -15.64 -0.17
N THR A 187 16.43 -16.75 -0.57
CA THR A 187 17.64 -17.25 0.06
C THR A 187 18.90 -16.60 -0.55
N PRO A 188 20.06 -16.72 0.12
CA PRO A 188 21.31 -16.15 -0.37
C PRO A 188 21.67 -16.65 -1.77
N ALA A 189 21.85 -15.72 -2.71
CA ALA A 189 22.22 -16.04 -4.09
C ALA A 189 23.74 -16.26 -4.25
N PHE A 190 24.10 -17.14 -5.17
CA PHE A 190 25.49 -17.28 -5.61
C PHE A 190 25.90 -16.07 -6.46
N ALA A 191 27.03 -15.48 -6.12
CA ALA A 191 27.62 -14.39 -6.88
C ALA A 191 29.13 -14.58 -6.98
N ILE A 192 29.67 -14.21 -8.14
CA ILE A 192 31.09 -14.21 -8.43
C ILE A 192 31.51 -12.77 -8.65
N THR A 193 32.61 -12.37 -8.00
CA THR A 193 33.24 -11.07 -8.23
C THR A 193 34.67 -11.29 -8.67
N VAL A 194 35.10 -10.58 -9.72
CA VAL A 194 36.53 -10.57 -10.09
C VAL A 194 37.23 -9.54 -9.21
N THR A 195 38.20 -10.01 -8.42
CA THR A 195 38.93 -9.19 -7.47
C THR A 195 40.15 -8.54 -8.12
N SER A 196 40.86 -9.28 -8.99
CA SER A 196 42.03 -8.76 -9.70
C SER A 196 42.20 -9.41 -11.07
N LYS A 197 42.87 -8.67 -11.98
CA LYS A 197 43.29 -9.16 -13.30
C LYS A 197 44.71 -8.66 -13.54
N GLN A 198 45.68 -9.55 -13.49
CA GLN A 198 47.09 -9.21 -13.70
C GLN A 198 47.59 -9.93 -14.95
N PHE A 199 48.40 -9.24 -15.74
CA PHE A 199 49.02 -9.80 -16.94
C PHE A 199 50.53 -9.63 -16.82
N PHE A 200 51.23 -10.75 -16.82
CA PHE A 200 52.68 -10.82 -16.69
C PHE A 200 53.29 -11.28 -18.01
N GLN A 201 54.31 -10.56 -18.48
CA GLN A 201 55.22 -11.04 -19.51
C GLN A 201 56.54 -11.37 -18.84
N ASP A 202 57.08 -12.55 -19.14
CA ASP A 202 58.36 -12.95 -18.59
C ASP A 202 59.45 -11.99 -19.11
N PRO A 203 60.22 -11.34 -18.20
CA PRO A 203 61.21 -10.34 -18.60
C PRO A 203 62.40 -10.93 -19.35
N THR A 204 62.65 -12.25 -19.23
CA THR A 204 63.72 -12.98 -19.92
C THR A 204 63.24 -13.66 -21.20
N ASN A 205 61.94 -13.99 -21.31
CA ASN A 205 61.36 -14.57 -22.52
C ASN A 205 60.03 -13.89 -22.89
N PRO A 206 60.05 -12.87 -23.78
CA PRO A 206 58.85 -12.12 -24.18
C PRO A 206 57.74 -12.95 -24.84
N ALA A 207 58.05 -14.18 -25.29
CA ALA A 207 57.06 -15.10 -25.82
C ALA A 207 56.18 -15.73 -24.72
N LEU A 208 56.64 -15.75 -23.46
CA LEU A 208 55.89 -16.28 -22.32
C LEU A 208 55.02 -15.19 -21.70
N LYS A 209 53.70 -15.33 -21.90
CA LYS A 209 52.66 -14.45 -21.40
C LYS A 209 51.80 -15.22 -20.39
N LYS A 210 51.57 -14.65 -19.21
CA LYS A 210 50.73 -15.21 -18.15
C LYS A 210 49.64 -14.22 -17.78
N ALA A 211 48.43 -14.72 -17.53
CA ALA A 211 47.34 -13.96 -16.95
C ALA A 211 46.94 -14.60 -15.62
N VAL A 212 46.78 -13.78 -14.58
CA VAL A 212 46.30 -14.19 -13.25
C VAL A 212 44.99 -13.46 -13.00
N ILE A 213 43.93 -14.21 -12.71
CA ILE A 213 42.59 -13.66 -12.46
C ILE A 213 42.13 -14.16 -11.10
N ASP A 214 41.93 -13.25 -10.16
CA ASP A 214 41.44 -13.61 -8.83
C ASP A 214 39.90 -13.55 -8.81
N LEU A 215 39.27 -14.68 -8.51
CA LEU A 215 37.82 -14.82 -8.38
C LEU A 215 37.42 -14.92 -6.91
N ARG A 216 36.38 -14.18 -6.51
CA ARG A 216 35.76 -14.27 -5.19
C ARG A 216 34.33 -14.76 -5.33
N PHE A 217 34.00 -15.83 -4.62
CA PHE A 217 32.69 -16.47 -4.62
C PHE A 217 31.96 -16.17 -3.31
N THR A 218 30.64 -16.02 -3.36
CA THR A 218 29.85 -15.88 -2.13
C THR A 218 29.68 -17.20 -1.39
N HIS A 219 29.70 -18.34 -2.10
CA HIS A 219 29.54 -19.70 -1.57
C HIS A 219 30.76 -20.57 -1.93
N PRO A 220 31.01 -21.68 -1.21
CA PRO A 220 32.10 -22.62 -1.54
C PRO A 220 31.93 -23.19 -2.95
N VAL A 221 33.05 -23.35 -3.65
CA VAL A 221 33.12 -23.90 -5.01
C VAL A 221 34.10 -25.07 -5.04
N ASN A 222 33.85 -26.03 -5.93
CA ASN A 222 34.80 -27.11 -6.21
C ASN A 222 35.93 -26.56 -7.08
N THR A 223 37.15 -26.49 -6.54
CA THR A 223 38.30 -25.95 -7.29
C THR A 223 38.73 -26.88 -8.42
N ALA A 224 38.57 -28.19 -8.28
CA ALA A 224 38.99 -29.16 -9.30
C ALA A 224 38.09 -29.14 -10.57
N GLU A 225 36.86 -28.64 -10.45
CA GLU A 225 35.97 -28.42 -11.61
C GLU A 225 36.13 -27.02 -12.21
N LEU A 226 36.73 -26.08 -11.46
CA LEU A 226 36.97 -24.71 -11.88
C LEU A 226 38.26 -24.59 -12.72
N GLU A 227 39.28 -25.39 -12.39
CA GLU A 227 40.61 -25.44 -13.02
C GLU A 227 40.68 -26.36 -14.25
#